data_AF-A0A0R1GTF0-F1
#
_entry.id   AF-A0A0R1GTF0-F1
#
_cell.length_a   1.000
_cell.length_b   1.000
_cell.length_c   1.000
_cell.angle_alpha   90.00
_cell.angle_beta   90.00
_cell.angle_gamma   90.00
#
_symmetry.space_group_name_H-M   'P 1'
#
loop_
_entity.id
_entity.type
_entity.pdbx_description
1 polymer ?
#
loop_
_entity_poly.entity_id
_entity_poly.type
_entity_poly.pdbx_seq_one_letter_code
_entity_poly.pdbx_strand_id
1 'polypeptide(L)'
;MILLTGFKNQSMSSLAQAIHMSRATLYLYFKNKDDIIHCVLARHYEFIHDHEITLSEEPATLARNFVSVTLNVLLLSGITTALFRKELKAYDPVCYAQFTQTSTDYFQRARQFYELAQTNHVMSAAIASDYLIFQHQTMASQILEQTLAQKITETQAEYYFDQYLNTQMTLLVLPKYRCHLRSAPLTTFHEQISARFHAVFALA
;
A
#
# COMPACT_ATOMS: atom_id res chain seq x y z
N MET A 1 -1.18 11.30 6.80
CA MET A 1 -0.23 12.08 7.62
C MET A 1 0.59 11.23 8.60
N ILE A 2 0.02 10.69 9.70
CA ILE A 2 0.80 9.97 10.75
C ILE A 2 1.68 8.83 10.21
N LEU A 3 1.14 7.99 9.33
CA LEU A 3 1.90 6.88 8.75
C LEU A 3 3.09 7.34 7.89
N LEU A 4 3.08 8.58 7.40
CA LEU A 4 4.12 9.14 6.54
C LEU A 4 5.13 9.99 7.30
N THR A 5 4.65 10.93 8.11
CA THR A 5 5.49 11.93 8.77
C THR A 5 5.85 11.56 10.21
N GLY A 6 5.38 10.41 10.69
CA GLY A 6 5.44 10.06 12.10
C GLY A 6 4.39 10.81 12.93
N PHE A 7 4.36 10.51 14.22
CA PHE A 7 3.44 11.04 15.21
C PHE A 7 4.14 11.61 16.45
N LYS A 8 5.43 11.37 16.67
CA LYS A 8 6.12 11.79 17.90
C LYS A 8 6.01 13.30 18.12
N ASN A 9 6.30 14.09 17.08
CA ASN A 9 6.28 15.55 17.14
C ASN A 9 4.90 16.15 16.80
N GLN A 10 3.88 15.32 16.58
CA GLN A 10 2.53 15.78 16.30
C GLN A 10 1.77 15.98 17.60
N SER A 11 1.06 17.11 17.70
CA SER A 11 0.11 17.41 18.78
C SER A 11 -1.32 17.24 18.27
N MET A 12 -2.29 17.14 19.17
CA MET A 12 -3.71 17.16 18.78
C MET A 12 -4.06 18.42 17.97
N SER A 13 -3.43 19.56 18.28
CA SER A 13 -3.65 20.82 17.55
C SER A 13 -3.08 20.76 16.13
N SER A 14 -1.85 20.25 15.96
CA SER A 14 -1.24 20.13 14.63
C SER A 14 -1.96 19.09 13.78
N LEU A 15 -2.44 17.99 14.39
CA LEU A 15 -3.27 17.00 13.73
C LEU A 15 -4.60 17.57 13.26
N ALA A 16 -5.29 18.33 14.11
CA ALA A 16 -6.55 18.98 13.75
C ALA A 16 -6.36 19.97 12.59
N GLN A 17 -5.31 20.80 12.66
CA GLN A 17 -4.97 21.74 11.60
C GLN A 17 -4.66 21.03 10.28
N ALA A 18 -3.89 19.94 10.33
CA ALA A 18 -3.52 19.18 9.16
C ALA A 18 -4.71 18.52 8.46
N ILE A 19 -5.84 18.26 9.15
CA ILE A 19 -7.05 17.73 8.51
C ILE A 19 -8.14 18.80 8.33
N HIS A 20 -7.77 20.08 8.41
CA HIS A 20 -8.67 21.24 8.31
C HIS A 20 -9.89 21.16 9.25
N MET A 21 -9.68 20.64 10.46
CA MET A 21 -10.72 20.45 11.47
C MET A 21 -10.43 21.29 12.71
N SER A 22 -11.48 21.74 13.40
CA SER A 22 -11.30 22.39 14.70
C SER A 22 -10.77 21.39 15.73
N ARG A 23 -9.94 21.86 16.66
CA ARG A 23 -9.45 21.03 17.78
C ARG A 23 -10.62 20.43 18.57
N ALA A 24 -11.67 21.21 18.82
CA ALA A 24 -12.86 20.75 19.55
C ALA A 24 -13.56 19.59 18.83
N THR A 25 -13.70 19.68 17.50
CA THR A 25 -14.29 18.62 16.68
C THR A 25 -13.42 17.36 16.71
N LEU A 26 -12.09 17.48 16.66
CA LEU A 26 -11.21 16.30 16.75
C LEU A 26 -11.37 15.56 18.08
N TYR A 27 -11.55 16.29 19.20
CA TYR A 27 -11.79 15.68 20.51
C TYR A 27 -13.17 15.00 20.66
N LEU A 28 -14.12 15.29 19.77
CA LEU A 28 -15.38 14.53 19.74
C LEU A 28 -15.16 13.08 19.28
N TYR A 29 -14.11 12.84 18.48
CA TYR A 29 -13.80 11.52 17.92
C TYR A 29 -12.67 10.80 18.65
N PHE A 30 -11.69 11.54 19.19
CA PHE A 30 -10.49 10.96 19.80
C PHE A 30 -10.17 11.63 21.13
N LYS A 31 -9.95 10.85 22.19
CA LYS A 31 -9.66 11.40 23.52
C LYS A 31 -8.25 11.98 23.57
N ASN A 32 -7.32 11.39 22.85
CA ASN A 32 -5.91 11.78 22.80
C ASN A 32 -5.25 11.32 21.49
N LYS A 33 -3.94 11.56 21.37
CA LYS A 33 -3.15 11.16 20.20
C LYS A 33 -3.02 9.64 20.06
N ASP A 34 -3.00 8.92 21.18
CA ASP A 34 -2.85 7.47 21.20
C ASP A 34 -4.06 6.78 20.56
N ASP A 35 -5.28 7.27 20.83
CA ASP A 35 -6.50 6.83 20.16
C ASP A 35 -6.41 6.98 18.63
N ILE A 36 -5.80 8.08 18.15
CA ILE A 36 -5.60 8.30 16.71
C ILE A 36 -4.61 7.28 16.15
N ILE A 37 -3.50 7.02 16.85
CA ILE A 37 -2.50 6.03 16.42
C ILE A 37 -3.13 4.64 16.33
N HIS A 38 -3.91 4.24 17.34
CA HIS A 38 -4.62 2.96 17.33
C HIS A 38 -5.67 2.88 16.22
N CYS A 39 -6.41 3.95 15.94
CA CYS A 39 -7.36 4.00 14.82
C CYS A 39 -6.66 3.85 13.46
N VAL A 40 -5.51 4.51 13.28
CA VAL A 40 -4.69 4.38 12.07
C VAL A 40 -4.17 2.96 11.89
N LEU A 41 -3.69 2.32 12.96
CA LEU A 41 -3.26 0.92 12.95
C LEU A 41 -4.44 -0.03 12.67
N ALA A 42 -5.60 0.21 13.28
CA ALA A 42 -6.80 -0.57 13.03
C ALA A 42 -7.18 -0.52 11.56
N ARG A 43 -7.16 0.67 10.93
CA ARG A 43 -7.44 0.82 9.50
C ARG A 43 -6.43 0.13 8.59
N HIS A 44 -5.16 0.03 9.01
CA HIS A 44 -4.15 -0.78 8.32
C HIS A 44 -4.50 -2.27 8.37
N TYR A 45 -4.91 -2.76 9.54
CA TYR A 45 -5.32 -4.16 9.70
C TYR A 45 -6.61 -4.48 8.95
N GLU A 46 -7.61 -3.59 8.99
CA GLU A 46 -8.84 -3.69 8.20
C GLU A 46 -8.53 -3.79 6.71
N PHE A 47 -7.62 -2.95 6.19
CA PHE A 47 -7.23 -3.02 4.79
C PHE A 47 -6.65 -4.39 4.43
N ILE A 48 -5.77 -4.94 5.27
CA ILE A 48 -5.18 -6.27 5.04
C ILE A 48 -6.25 -7.36 5.07
N HIS A 49 -7.19 -7.28 6.02
CA HIS A 49 -8.29 -8.24 6.16
C HIS A 49 -9.26 -8.19 4.96
N ASP A 50 -9.68 -7.00 4.55
CA ASP A 50 -10.60 -6.80 3.41
C ASP A 50 -9.99 -7.22 2.07
N HIS A 51 -8.66 -7.29 2.01
CA HIS A 51 -7.89 -7.57 0.79
C HIS A 51 -7.06 -8.86 0.91
N GLU A 52 -7.54 -9.82 1.72
CA GLU A 52 -6.91 -11.13 1.88
C GLU A 52 -6.69 -11.84 0.54
N ILE A 53 -5.50 -12.40 0.38
CA ILE A 53 -5.10 -13.08 -0.85
C ILE A 53 -5.57 -14.53 -0.78
N THR A 54 -6.60 -14.82 -1.56
CA THR A 54 -7.07 -16.18 -1.80
C THR A 54 -6.16 -16.85 -2.82
N LEU A 55 -5.50 -17.93 -2.41
CA LEU A 55 -4.72 -18.78 -3.32
C LEU A 55 -5.68 -19.72 -4.05
N SER A 56 -5.52 -19.79 -5.36
CA SER A 56 -6.28 -20.69 -6.24
C SER A 56 -5.33 -21.28 -7.27
N GLU A 57 -5.54 -22.54 -7.63
CA GLU A 57 -4.82 -23.17 -8.75
C GLU A 57 -5.51 -22.90 -10.10
N GLU A 58 -6.71 -22.33 -10.09
CA GLU A 58 -7.45 -22.03 -11.32
C GLU A 58 -6.80 -20.85 -12.08
N PRO A 59 -6.30 -21.05 -13.31
CA PRO A 59 -5.57 -20.01 -14.04
C PRO A 59 -6.39 -18.73 -14.28
N ALA A 60 -7.70 -18.85 -14.51
CA ALA A 60 -8.57 -17.69 -14.72
C ALA A 60 -8.76 -16.87 -13.43
N THR A 61 -8.83 -17.52 -12.26
CA THR A 61 -8.90 -16.84 -10.97
C THR A 61 -7.59 -16.13 -10.65
N LEU A 62 -6.45 -16.79 -10.87
CA LEU A 62 -5.13 -16.17 -10.74
C LEU A 62 -4.99 -14.94 -11.64
N ALA A 63 -5.39 -15.04 -12.91
CA ALA A 63 -5.33 -13.94 -13.85
C ALA A 63 -6.23 -12.75 -13.44
N ARG A 64 -7.47 -13.02 -12.98
CA ARG A 64 -8.40 -11.98 -12.50
C ARG A 64 -7.85 -11.24 -11.27
N ASN A 65 -7.23 -11.96 -10.34
CA ASN A 65 -6.75 -11.41 -9.08
C ASN A 65 -5.36 -10.77 -9.18
N PHE A 66 -4.65 -10.93 -10.29
CA PHE A 66 -3.29 -10.43 -10.45
C PHE A 66 -3.16 -8.92 -10.20
N VAL A 67 -4.11 -8.15 -10.74
CA VAL A 67 -4.13 -6.69 -10.64
C VAL A 67 -4.35 -6.26 -9.19
N SER A 68 -5.37 -6.80 -8.51
CA SER A 68 -5.68 -6.43 -7.13
C SER A 68 -4.56 -6.81 -6.18
N VAL A 69 -3.99 -8.01 -6.30
CA VAL A 69 -2.84 -8.43 -5.46
C VAL A 69 -1.66 -7.48 -5.64
N THR A 70 -1.28 -7.17 -6.88
CA THR A 70 -0.15 -6.27 -7.16
C THR A 70 -0.39 -4.86 -6.63
N LEU A 71 -1.59 -4.33 -6.82
CA LEU A 71 -1.98 -3.03 -6.28
C LEU A 71 -1.93 -2.98 -4.75
N ASN A 72 -2.43 -4.02 -4.08
CA ASN A 72 -2.43 -4.07 -2.62
C ASN A 72 -1.00 -4.16 -2.07
N VAL A 73 -0.10 -4.89 -2.75
CA VAL A 73 1.33 -4.88 -2.40
C VAL A 73 1.91 -3.47 -2.53
N LEU A 74 1.63 -2.76 -3.63
CA LEU A 74 2.09 -1.38 -3.82
C LEU A 74 1.55 -0.43 -2.75
N LEU A 75 0.25 -0.51 -2.46
CA LEU A 75 -0.40 0.29 -1.42
C LEU A 75 0.22 0.03 -0.04
N LEU A 76 0.32 -1.23 0.40
CA LEU A 76 0.90 -1.58 1.70
C LEU A 76 2.36 -1.14 1.84
N SER A 77 3.09 -1.14 0.72
CA SER A 77 4.48 -0.70 0.66
C SER A 77 4.62 0.83 0.64
N GLY A 78 3.60 1.54 0.16
CA GLY A 78 3.58 3.00 0.00
C GLY A 78 2.83 3.75 1.11
N ILE A 79 2.16 3.08 2.04
CA ILE A 79 1.38 3.75 3.10
C ILE A 79 2.19 4.13 4.34
N THR A 80 3.40 3.58 4.54
CA THR A 80 4.21 3.87 5.75
C THR A 80 5.66 4.21 5.45
N THR A 81 6.27 5.05 6.30
CA THR A 81 7.69 5.41 6.18
C THR A 81 8.56 4.76 7.24
N ALA A 82 9.88 4.79 7.03
CA ALA A 82 10.85 4.38 8.02
C ALA A 82 10.74 5.19 9.32
N LEU A 83 10.37 6.48 9.23
CA LEU A 83 10.15 7.35 10.38
C LEU A 83 8.98 6.85 11.23
N PHE A 84 7.82 6.61 10.64
CA PHE A 84 6.66 6.06 11.35
C PHE A 84 7.01 4.74 12.05
N ARG A 85 7.66 3.80 11.33
CA ARG A 85 8.06 2.50 11.90
C ARG A 85 9.01 2.64 13.08
N LYS A 86 9.98 3.57 12.98
CA LYS A 86 10.91 3.88 14.08
C LYS A 86 10.18 4.42 15.30
N GLU A 87 9.23 5.33 15.10
CA GLU A 87 8.47 5.92 16.20
C GLU A 87 7.51 4.92 16.84
N LEU A 88 6.82 4.10 16.04
CA LEU A 88 5.94 3.04 16.54
C LEU A 88 6.73 2.05 17.40
N LYS A 89 7.92 1.62 16.96
CA LYS A 89 8.79 0.73 17.73
C LYS A 89 9.19 1.31 19.09
N ALA A 90 9.46 2.61 19.16
CA ALA A 90 9.85 3.27 20.39
C ALA A 90 8.65 3.53 21.33
N TYR A 91 7.48 3.78 20.75
CA TYR A 91 6.24 4.06 21.47
C TYR A 91 5.60 2.79 22.04
N ASP A 92 5.44 1.76 21.21
CA ASP A 92 4.85 0.48 21.57
C ASP A 92 5.51 -0.66 20.77
N PRO A 93 6.51 -1.36 21.37
CA PRO A 93 7.18 -2.48 20.72
C PRO A 93 6.27 -3.64 20.36
N VAL A 94 5.17 -3.85 21.09
CA VAL A 94 4.22 -4.94 20.84
C VAL A 94 3.38 -4.62 19.61
N CYS A 95 2.81 -3.41 19.55
CA CYS A 95 2.10 -2.95 18.35
C CYS A 95 3.02 -2.91 17.13
N TYR A 96 4.28 -2.50 17.28
CA TYR A 96 5.26 -2.55 16.19
C TYR A 96 5.52 -3.96 15.68
N ALA A 97 5.69 -4.93 16.58
CA ALA A 97 5.90 -6.32 16.21
C ALA A 97 4.69 -6.87 15.44
N GLN A 98 3.47 -6.60 15.93
CA GLN A 98 2.23 -6.98 15.25
C GLN A 98 2.11 -6.33 13.87
N PHE A 99 2.32 -5.02 13.77
CA PHE A 99 2.28 -4.28 12.51
C PHE A 99 3.24 -4.86 11.47
N THR A 100 4.46 -5.18 11.91
CA THR A 100 5.48 -5.78 11.06
C THR A 100 5.08 -7.18 10.63
N GLN A 101 4.65 -8.03 11.57
CA GLN A 101 4.26 -9.41 11.29
C GLN A 101 3.10 -9.49 10.29
N THR A 102 2.02 -8.73 10.53
CA THR A 102 0.85 -8.72 9.64
C THR A 102 1.23 -8.32 8.20
N SER A 103 2.15 -7.36 8.06
CA SER A 103 2.63 -6.93 6.75
C SER A 103 3.51 -8.01 6.09
N THR A 104 4.41 -8.63 6.86
CA THR A 104 5.25 -9.75 6.40
C THR A 104 4.40 -10.93 5.94
N ASP A 105 3.36 -11.31 6.69
CA ASP A 105 2.46 -12.40 6.34
C ASP A 105 1.73 -12.11 5.01
N TYR A 106 1.26 -10.88 4.83
CA TYR A 106 0.64 -10.45 3.58
C TYR A 106 1.59 -10.59 2.38
N PHE A 107 2.83 -10.10 2.51
CA PHE A 107 3.81 -10.16 1.42
C PHE A 107 4.26 -11.59 1.13
N GLN A 108 4.35 -12.45 2.15
CA GLN A 108 4.57 -13.88 1.95
C GLN A 108 3.42 -14.53 1.19
N ARG A 109 2.18 -14.16 1.50
CA ARG A 109 1.00 -14.64 0.77
C ARG A 109 0.97 -14.16 -0.68
N ALA A 110 1.34 -12.91 -0.93
CA ALA A 110 1.46 -12.35 -2.27
C ALA A 110 2.56 -13.07 -3.08
N ARG A 111 3.69 -13.39 -2.45
CA ARG A 111 4.73 -14.22 -3.07
C ARG A 111 4.19 -15.59 -3.50
N GLN A 112 3.46 -16.28 -2.61
CA GLN A 112 2.85 -17.58 -2.93
C GLN A 112 1.86 -17.47 -4.10
N PHE A 113 1.09 -16.38 -4.15
CA PHE A 113 0.21 -16.11 -5.27
C PHE A 113 0.98 -15.98 -6.59
N TYR A 114 2.10 -15.25 -6.61
CA TYR A 114 2.95 -15.13 -7.79
C TYR A 114 3.56 -16.47 -8.21
N GLU A 115 4.02 -17.28 -7.25
CA GLU A 115 4.55 -18.62 -7.51
C GLU A 115 3.50 -19.53 -8.16
N LEU A 116 2.25 -19.47 -7.68
CA LEU A 116 1.12 -20.20 -8.29
C LEU A 116 0.79 -19.68 -9.69
N ALA A 117 0.79 -18.36 -9.90
CA ALA A 117 0.56 -17.76 -11.21
C ALA A 117 1.63 -18.17 -12.23
N GLN A 118 2.89 -18.30 -11.81
CA GLN A 118 3.99 -18.78 -12.65
C GLN A 118 3.86 -20.26 -12.98
N THR A 119 3.60 -21.09 -11.96
CA THR A 119 3.46 -22.54 -12.09
C THR A 119 2.27 -22.90 -13.00
N ASN A 120 1.18 -22.14 -12.91
CA ASN A 120 -0.01 -22.32 -13.75
C ASN A 120 0.09 -21.59 -15.10
N HIS A 121 1.29 -21.10 -15.46
CA HIS A 121 1.56 -20.40 -16.72
C HIS A 121 0.64 -19.20 -16.99
N VAL A 122 0.12 -18.56 -15.94
CA VAL A 122 -0.61 -17.28 -16.04
C VAL A 122 0.38 -16.12 -16.18
N MET A 123 1.48 -16.23 -15.45
CA MET A 123 2.58 -15.26 -15.42
C MET A 123 3.87 -15.86 -15.97
N SER A 124 4.73 -15.02 -16.53
CA SER A 124 6.10 -15.38 -16.88
C SER A 124 6.89 -15.83 -15.63
N ALA A 125 7.54 -17.00 -15.73
CA ALA A 125 8.47 -17.49 -14.73
C ALA A 125 9.90 -16.93 -14.91
N ALA A 126 10.11 -15.99 -15.83
CA ALA A 126 11.42 -15.40 -16.10
C ALA A 126 11.96 -14.51 -14.96
N ILE A 127 11.09 -14.08 -14.05
CA ILE A 127 11.44 -13.24 -12.91
C ILE A 127 11.03 -13.97 -11.63
N ALA A 128 11.92 -14.11 -10.67
CA ALA A 128 11.60 -14.81 -9.42
C ALA A 128 10.52 -14.06 -8.61
N SER A 129 9.61 -14.80 -7.98
CA SER A 129 8.46 -14.22 -7.26
C SER A 129 8.87 -13.37 -6.04
N ASP A 130 9.98 -13.72 -5.38
CA ASP A 130 10.55 -12.92 -4.29
C ASP A 130 11.12 -11.59 -4.78
N TYR A 131 11.79 -11.58 -5.95
CA TYR A 131 12.27 -10.36 -6.59
C TYR A 131 11.11 -9.44 -6.99
N LEU A 132 9.98 -9.98 -7.45
CA LEU A 132 8.78 -9.18 -7.75
C LEU A 132 8.27 -8.42 -6.52
N ILE A 133 8.17 -9.10 -5.38
CA ILE A 133 7.79 -8.46 -4.10
C ILE A 133 8.78 -7.36 -3.73
N PHE A 134 10.09 -7.65 -3.78
CA PHE A 134 11.14 -6.66 -3.51
C PHE A 134 11.02 -5.44 -4.45
N GLN A 135 10.77 -5.66 -5.74
CA GLN A 135 10.64 -4.59 -6.72
C GLN A 135 9.40 -3.73 -6.45
N HIS A 136 8.24 -4.33 -6.18
CA HIS A 136 7.01 -3.61 -5.83
C HIS A 136 7.22 -2.75 -4.59
N GLN A 137 7.82 -3.32 -3.55
CA GLN A 137 8.11 -2.61 -2.30
C GLN A 137 9.06 -1.43 -2.53
N THR A 138 10.15 -1.68 -3.24
CA THR A 138 11.17 -0.66 -3.55
C THR A 138 10.57 0.48 -4.36
N MET A 139 9.81 0.17 -5.42
CA MET A 139 9.21 1.19 -6.29
C MET A 139 8.23 2.08 -5.52
N ALA A 140 7.30 1.48 -4.77
CA ALA A 140 6.32 2.22 -3.99
C ALA A 140 6.97 3.10 -2.91
N SER A 141 7.93 2.54 -2.15
CA SER A 141 8.64 3.31 -1.12
C SER A 141 9.50 4.43 -1.71
N GLN A 142 10.17 4.21 -2.83
CA GLN A 142 11.03 5.23 -3.44
C GLN A 142 10.24 6.37 -4.09
N ILE A 143 9.12 6.08 -4.74
CA ILE A 143 8.23 7.14 -5.26
C ILE A 143 7.75 7.99 -4.08
N LEU A 144 7.25 7.34 -3.02
CA LEU A 144 6.79 8.02 -1.81
C LEU A 144 7.88 8.89 -1.17
N GLU A 145 9.08 8.35 -0.96
CA GLU A 145 10.20 9.08 -0.36
C GLU A 145 10.62 10.28 -1.21
N GLN A 146 10.64 10.14 -2.54
CA GLN A 146 10.99 11.23 -3.44
C GLN A 146 9.92 12.32 -3.49
N THR A 147 8.64 11.96 -3.43
CA THR A 147 7.54 12.94 -3.31
C THR A 147 7.63 13.69 -1.99
N LEU A 148 7.80 12.98 -0.86
CA LEU A 148 7.96 13.63 0.45
C LEU A 148 9.18 14.55 0.51
N ALA A 149 10.26 14.18 -0.18
CA ALA A 149 11.47 15.00 -0.30
C ALA A 149 11.35 16.10 -1.37
N GLN A 150 10.18 16.29 -1.99
CA GLN A 150 9.92 17.25 -3.07
C GLN A 150 10.89 17.13 -4.27
N LYS A 151 11.44 15.93 -4.49
CA LYS A 151 12.33 15.64 -5.63
C LYS A 151 11.54 15.35 -6.90
N ILE A 152 10.31 14.89 -6.75
CA ILE A 152 9.34 14.69 -7.83
C ILE A 152 8.00 15.30 -7.41
N THR A 153 7.22 15.77 -8.38
CA THR A 153 5.88 16.30 -8.14
C THR A 153 4.87 15.17 -7.92
N GLU A 154 3.69 15.50 -7.40
CA GLU A 154 2.58 14.55 -7.28
C GLU A 154 2.21 13.93 -8.64
N THR A 155 2.09 14.78 -9.67
CA THR A 155 1.80 14.34 -11.04
C THR A 155 2.87 13.38 -11.59
N GLN A 156 4.14 13.60 -11.25
CA GLN A 156 5.22 12.68 -11.65
C GLN A 156 5.13 11.34 -10.90
N ALA A 157 4.80 11.36 -9.62
CA ALA A 157 4.61 10.16 -8.82
C ALA A 157 3.45 9.29 -9.36
N GLU A 158 2.31 9.91 -9.65
CA GLU A 158 1.16 9.26 -10.29
C GLU A 158 1.56 8.62 -11.63
N TYR A 159 2.23 9.39 -12.48
CA TYR A 159 2.73 8.90 -13.76
C TYR A 159 3.66 7.68 -13.58
N TYR A 160 4.57 7.70 -12.60
CA TYR A 160 5.46 6.56 -12.34
C TYR A 160 4.73 5.32 -11.82
N PHE A 161 3.75 5.48 -10.93
CA PHE A 161 2.91 4.36 -10.50
C PHE A 161 2.14 3.75 -11.68
N ASP A 162 1.61 4.59 -12.57
CA ASP A 162 0.90 4.13 -13.76
C ASP A 162 1.78 3.40 -14.74
N GLN A 163 2.93 3.97 -15.09
CA GLN A 163 3.86 3.32 -16.00
C GLN A 163 4.34 2.00 -15.42
N TYR A 164 4.60 1.97 -14.11
CA TYR A 164 5.01 0.74 -13.43
C TYR A 164 3.93 -0.33 -13.52
N LEU A 165 2.70 -0.05 -13.09
CA LEU A 165 1.61 -1.02 -13.08
C LEU A 165 1.30 -1.54 -14.50
N ASN A 166 1.18 -0.64 -15.48
CA ASN A 166 0.91 -1.01 -16.86
C ASN A 166 2.02 -1.89 -17.45
N THR A 167 3.28 -1.59 -17.11
CA THR A 167 4.43 -2.39 -17.51
C THR A 167 4.39 -3.78 -16.89
N GLN A 168 4.11 -3.89 -15.59
CA GLN A 168 3.98 -5.19 -14.91
C GLN A 168 2.87 -6.03 -15.55
N MET A 169 1.69 -5.44 -15.79
CA MET A 169 0.58 -6.13 -16.43
C MET A 169 0.91 -6.62 -17.85
N THR A 170 1.66 -5.83 -18.61
CA THR A 170 2.02 -6.17 -19.99
C THR A 170 3.11 -7.23 -20.05
N LEU A 171 4.15 -7.12 -19.22
CA LEU A 171 5.32 -7.98 -19.31
C LEU A 171 5.18 -9.28 -18.52
N LEU A 172 4.48 -9.27 -17.40
CA LEU A 172 4.38 -10.45 -16.54
C LEU A 172 3.24 -11.38 -16.97
N VAL A 173 2.06 -10.84 -17.29
CA VAL A 173 0.90 -11.68 -17.60
C VAL A 173 0.95 -12.16 -19.05
N LEU A 174 0.89 -13.48 -19.25
CA LEU A 174 0.97 -14.07 -20.58
C LEU A 174 -0.21 -13.61 -21.47
N PRO A 175 0.00 -13.40 -22.78
CA PRO A 175 -0.99 -12.80 -23.67
C PRO A 175 -2.38 -13.45 -23.60
N LYS A 176 -2.45 -14.78 -23.51
CA LYS A 176 -3.71 -15.54 -23.45
C LYS A 176 -4.58 -15.25 -22.22
N TYR A 177 -3.99 -14.71 -21.14
CA TYR A 177 -4.71 -14.37 -19.91
C TYR A 177 -4.97 -12.87 -19.75
N ARG A 178 -4.50 -12.02 -20.67
CA ARG A 178 -4.67 -10.57 -20.56
C ARG A 178 -6.13 -10.14 -20.68
N CYS A 179 -6.98 -10.92 -21.35
CA CYS A 179 -8.43 -10.67 -21.38
C CYS A 179 -9.09 -10.81 -20.00
N HIS A 180 -8.47 -11.56 -19.07
CA HIS A 180 -8.94 -11.70 -17.69
C HIS A 180 -8.45 -10.60 -16.76
N LEU A 181 -7.56 -9.71 -17.22
CA LEU A 181 -7.10 -8.55 -16.45
C LEU A 181 -8.18 -7.46 -16.32
N ARG A 182 -9.45 -7.77 -16.66
CA ARG A 182 -10.57 -6.84 -16.61
C ARG A 182 -11.80 -7.40 -15.88
N SER A 183 -12.07 -6.81 -14.73
CA SER A 183 -13.42 -6.46 -14.24
C SER A 183 -13.42 -5.33 -13.20
N ALA A 184 -12.30 -5.03 -12.53
CA ALA A 184 -12.15 -3.77 -11.80
C ALA A 184 -11.69 -2.68 -12.78
N PRO A 185 -12.28 -1.47 -12.80
CA PRO A 185 -11.71 -0.39 -13.59
C PRO A 185 -10.33 -0.09 -12.97
N LEU A 186 -9.25 -0.38 -13.71
CA LEU A 186 -7.91 0.10 -13.37
C LEU A 186 -7.94 1.60 -13.05
N THR A 187 -8.85 2.34 -13.69
CA THR A 187 -9.18 3.74 -13.41
C THR A 187 -9.66 3.97 -11.97
N THR A 188 -10.56 3.14 -11.43
CA THR A 188 -11.08 3.31 -10.05
C THR A 188 -10.02 2.96 -9.00
N PHE A 189 -9.16 1.98 -9.27
CA PHE A 189 -8.05 1.66 -8.36
C PHE A 189 -6.88 2.64 -8.49
N HIS A 190 -6.59 3.14 -9.69
CA HIS A 190 -5.73 4.29 -9.91
C HIS A 190 -6.27 5.49 -9.13
N GLU A 191 -7.55 5.81 -9.29
CA GLU A 191 -8.24 6.86 -8.52
C GLU A 191 -8.11 6.59 -7.02
N GLN A 192 -8.13 5.35 -6.55
CA GLN A 192 -7.90 5.05 -5.13
C GLN A 192 -6.44 5.23 -4.71
N ILE A 193 -5.47 4.88 -5.55
CA ILE A 193 -4.05 5.17 -5.29
C ILE A 193 -3.83 6.67 -5.28
N SER A 194 -4.25 7.39 -6.33
CA SER A 194 -4.12 8.84 -6.46
C SER A 194 -4.94 9.59 -5.41
N ALA A 195 -6.14 9.13 -5.06
CA ALA A 195 -6.92 9.73 -3.97
C ALA A 195 -6.32 9.44 -2.60
N ARG A 196 -5.79 8.23 -2.34
CA ARG A 196 -5.03 7.97 -1.12
C ARG A 196 -3.76 8.78 -1.08
N PHE A 197 -3.09 8.94 -2.22
CA PHE A 197 -1.90 9.76 -2.38
C PHE A 197 -2.23 11.24 -2.10
N HIS A 198 -3.17 11.86 -2.83
CA HIS A 198 -3.63 13.22 -2.57
C HIS A 198 -4.18 13.42 -1.15
N ALA A 199 -5.00 12.52 -0.62
CA ALA A 199 -5.49 12.63 0.77
C ALA A 199 -4.36 12.60 1.80
N VAL A 200 -3.22 12.03 1.42
CA VAL A 200 -2.04 11.91 2.26
C VAL A 200 -1.05 13.07 2.04
N PHE A 201 -0.99 13.66 0.84
CA PHE A 201 -0.04 14.71 0.43
C PHE A 201 -0.62 16.13 0.38
N ALA A 202 -1.93 16.31 0.18
CA ALA A 202 -2.60 17.62 0.24
C ALA A 202 -2.63 18.24 1.65
N LEU A 203 -2.07 17.55 2.65
CA LEU A 203 -1.99 17.95 4.05
C LEU A 203 -0.54 18.20 4.53
N ALA A 204 0.45 18.11 3.64
CA ALA A 204 1.86 18.37 3.89
C ALA A 204 2.29 19.71 3.28
#